data_AF-A0A535T7N3-F1
#
_entry.id   AF-A0A535T7N3-F1
#
_cell.length_a   1.000
_cell.length_b   1.000
_cell.length_c   1.000
_cell.angle_alpha   90.00
_cell.angle_beta   90.00
_cell.angle_gamma   90.00
#
_symmetry.space_group_name_H-M   'P 1'
#
loop_
_entity.id
_entity.type
_entity.pdbx_description
1 polymer ?
#
loop_
_entity_poly.entity_id
_entity_poly.type
_entity_poly.pdbx_seq_one_letter_code
_entity_poly.pdbx_strand_id
1 'polypeptide(L)'
;MGPLIRQATGLLALCLVLVACSTGSNSSTASRPRTTPTPSPPISAEWTEYHRDAGRSGVGPAEPALAGPRVAWNVPVDAAVYASPLVVSGHVIVATENNTVYSLDIFTGQAIWTKHLGEP
;
A
#
# COMPACT_ATOMS: atom_id res chain seq x y z
N MET A 1 11.67 -31.29 -32.51
CA MET A 1 12.69 -32.32 -32.74
C MET A 1 13.62 -31.85 -33.87
N GLY A 2 14.71 -31.14 -33.53
CA GLY A 2 15.89 -30.80 -34.36
C GLY A 2 15.71 -29.88 -35.60
N PRO A 3 16.77 -29.18 -36.11
CA PRO A 3 18.21 -29.23 -35.77
C PRO A 3 18.78 -27.90 -35.19
N LEU A 4 19.68 -27.91 -34.19
CA LEU A 4 21.16 -27.92 -34.26
C LEU A 4 21.80 -26.72 -35.00
N ILE A 5 22.22 -25.68 -34.25
CA ILE A 5 23.61 -25.35 -33.83
C ILE A 5 24.58 -25.02 -34.98
N ARG A 6 25.00 -23.74 -35.03
CA ARG A 6 26.37 -23.22 -35.33
C ARG A 6 26.28 -21.69 -35.38
N GLN A 7 27.09 -20.95 -34.62
CA GLN A 7 28.27 -20.15 -35.01
C GLN A 7 28.41 -19.13 -33.84
N ALA A 8 29.52 -18.60 -33.34
CA ALA A 8 30.95 -18.75 -33.53
C ALA A 8 31.60 -17.98 -32.36
N THR A 9 32.72 -18.50 -31.88
CA THR A 9 33.62 -17.90 -30.87
C THR A 9 34.21 -16.56 -31.33
N GLY A 10 34.34 -15.58 -30.43
CA GLY A 10 34.92 -14.26 -30.71
C GLY A 10 35.74 -13.68 -29.54
N LEU A 11 37.04 -14.00 -29.57
CA LEU A 11 38.23 -13.35 -29.00
C LEU A 11 38.21 -12.56 -27.66
N LEU A 12 39.10 -13.07 -26.78
CA LEU A 12 39.92 -12.38 -25.79
C LEU A 12 40.38 -10.96 -26.20
N ALA A 13 40.30 -10.01 -25.27
CA ALA A 13 41.21 -8.87 -25.20
C ALA A 13 41.53 -8.57 -23.73
N LEU A 14 42.71 -9.03 -23.32
CA LEU A 14 43.35 -8.77 -22.03
C LEU A 14 44.19 -7.49 -22.18
N CYS A 15 43.82 -6.42 -21.47
CA CYS A 15 44.70 -5.25 -21.31
C CYS A 15 44.94 -5.02 -19.80
N LEU A 16 46.11 -5.44 -19.36
CA LEU A 16 46.68 -5.18 -18.04
C LEU A 16 47.47 -3.87 -18.12
N VAL A 17 47.06 -2.83 -17.39
CA VAL A 17 47.93 -1.68 -17.09
C VAL A 17 47.78 -1.34 -15.61
N LEU A 18 48.90 -1.49 -14.89
CA LEU A 18 49.10 -1.14 -13.49
C LEU A 18 49.39 0.36 -13.38
N VAL A 19 48.64 1.09 -12.56
CA VAL A 19 49.14 2.32 -11.90
C VAL A 19 48.55 2.37 -10.49
N ALA A 20 49.42 2.26 -9.49
CA ALA A 20 49.13 2.56 -8.11
C ALA A 20 49.21 4.08 -7.91
N CYS A 21 48.16 4.67 -7.35
CA CYS A 21 48.23 5.92 -6.62
C CYS A 21 47.32 5.78 -5.39
N SER A 22 47.96 5.68 -4.24
CA SER A 22 47.33 5.75 -2.93
C SER A 22 46.71 7.12 -2.76
N THR A 23 45.39 7.21 -2.60
CA THR A 23 44.77 8.35 -1.96
C THR A 23 43.55 7.82 -1.21
N GLY A 24 43.64 7.84 0.11
CA GLY A 24 42.53 7.52 0.99
C GLY A 24 41.42 8.52 0.77
N SER A 25 40.44 8.15 -0.04
CA SER A 25 39.19 8.89 -0.17
C SER A 25 38.29 8.47 0.97
N ASN A 26 38.20 9.30 2.01
CA ASN A 26 37.16 9.17 3.03
C ASN A 26 35.81 9.11 2.31
N SER A 27 35.17 7.93 2.33
CA SER A 27 33.78 7.77 1.93
C SER A 27 32.90 8.48 2.95
N SER A 28 32.78 9.79 2.84
CA SER A 28 31.69 10.52 3.48
C SER A 28 30.41 10.07 2.81
N THR A 29 29.74 9.08 3.40
CA THR A 29 28.36 8.76 3.08
C THR A 29 27.54 10.02 3.33
N ALA A 30 27.20 10.72 2.25
CA ALA A 30 26.24 11.80 2.31
C ALA A 30 24.90 11.21 2.78
N SER A 31 24.57 11.44 4.05
CA SER A 31 23.23 11.15 4.56
C SER A 31 22.26 12.07 3.84
N ARG A 32 21.60 11.55 2.80
CA ARG A 32 20.56 12.27 2.08
C ARG A 32 19.48 12.63 3.08
N PRO A 33 19.06 13.91 3.21
CA PRO A 33 17.95 14.25 4.06
C PRO A 33 16.74 13.43 3.61
N ARG A 34 16.19 12.63 4.52
CA ARG A 34 14.93 11.94 4.31
C ARG A 34 13.89 13.04 4.24
N THR A 35 13.46 13.39 3.05
CA THR A 35 12.22 14.14 2.86
C THR A 35 11.12 13.24 3.43
N THR A 36 10.70 13.52 4.65
CA THR A 36 9.41 13.05 5.15
C THR A 36 8.39 13.51 4.12
N PRO A 37 7.72 12.60 3.39
CA PRO A 37 6.68 13.02 2.47
C PRO A 37 5.68 13.84 3.29
N THR A 38 5.42 15.07 2.86
CA THR A 38 4.32 15.86 3.38
C THR A 38 3.07 15.02 3.20
N PRO A 39 2.36 14.64 4.27
CA PRO A 39 1.12 13.89 4.11
C PRO A 39 0.19 14.70 3.22
N SER A 40 -0.39 14.06 2.21
CA SER A 40 -1.51 14.63 1.48
C SER A 40 -2.54 15.15 2.48
N PRO A 41 -3.25 16.27 2.17
CA PRO A 41 -4.30 16.76 3.05
C PRO A 41 -5.22 15.58 3.42
N PRO A 42 -5.38 15.25 4.70
CA PRO A 42 -6.23 14.15 5.07
C PRO A 42 -7.64 14.51 4.63
N ILE A 43 -8.27 13.62 3.85
CA ILE A 43 -9.73 13.61 3.84
C ILE A 43 -10.15 13.40 5.29
N SER A 44 -11.06 14.22 5.82
CA SER A 44 -11.45 14.16 7.24
C SER A 44 -11.97 12.78 7.67
N ALA A 45 -12.28 11.92 6.70
CA ALA A 45 -12.76 10.56 6.88
C ALA A 45 -11.65 9.48 6.99
N GLU A 46 -10.35 9.79 6.87
CA GLU A 46 -9.31 8.75 6.91
C GLU A 46 -9.30 7.99 8.26
N TRP A 47 -9.36 6.66 8.15
CA TRP A 47 -9.34 5.70 9.24
C TRP A 47 -8.59 4.45 8.79
N THR A 48 -7.26 4.58 8.68
CA THR A 48 -6.41 3.60 7.99
C THR A 48 -6.00 2.41 8.85
N GLU A 49 -6.29 2.46 10.16
CA GLU A 49 -5.91 1.41 11.10
C GLU A 49 -6.96 1.20 12.19
N TYR A 50 -6.85 0.08 12.89
CA TYR A 50 -7.72 -0.23 14.02
C TYR A 50 -7.63 0.88 15.07
N HIS A 51 -8.79 1.44 15.43
CA HIS A 51 -8.89 2.60 16.33
C HIS A 51 -8.11 3.85 15.86
N ARG A 52 -7.97 4.03 14.54
CA ARG A 52 -7.49 5.23 13.82
C ARG A 52 -6.01 5.55 13.95
N ASP A 53 -5.41 5.34 15.12
CA ASP A 53 -4.01 5.64 15.39
C ASP A 53 -3.30 4.45 16.08
N ALA A 54 -1.97 4.44 16.03
CA ALA A 54 -1.14 3.42 16.68
C ALA A 54 -1.36 3.31 18.21
N GLY A 55 -1.84 4.38 18.86
CA GLY A 55 -2.24 4.38 20.27
C GLY A 55 -3.63 3.80 20.51
N ARG A 56 -4.37 3.49 19.44
CA ARG A 56 -5.73 2.92 19.43
C ARG A 56 -6.73 3.79 20.18
N SER A 57 -6.63 5.12 20.03
CA SER A 57 -7.48 6.04 20.77
C SER A 57 -8.97 5.93 20.39
N GLY A 58 -9.27 5.57 19.14
CA GLY A 58 -10.64 5.56 18.62
C GLY A 58 -11.24 6.97 18.47
N VAL A 59 -10.44 8.02 18.55
CA VAL A 59 -10.91 9.40 18.47
C VAL A 59 -10.74 9.92 17.04
N GLY A 60 -11.85 10.28 16.39
CA GLY A 60 -11.84 10.93 15.06
C GLY A 60 -11.38 12.39 15.10
N PRO A 61 -11.24 13.06 13.94
CA PRO A 61 -11.05 14.50 13.91
C PRO A 61 -12.28 15.21 14.50
N ALA A 62 -12.10 16.48 14.90
CA ALA A 62 -13.22 17.29 15.34
C ALA A 62 -14.17 17.54 14.16
N GLU A 63 -15.40 17.06 14.28
CA GLU A 63 -16.45 17.19 13.28
C GLU A 63 -17.59 18.06 13.83
N PRO A 64 -18.32 18.79 12.96
CA PRO A 64 -19.55 19.46 13.36
C PRO A 64 -20.55 18.46 13.96
N ALA A 65 -21.38 18.92 14.89
CA ALA A 65 -22.45 18.11 15.44
C ALA A 65 -23.40 17.66 14.31
N LEU A 66 -23.65 16.35 14.21
CA LEU A 66 -24.59 15.79 13.25
C LEU A 66 -26.02 16.12 13.67
N ALA A 67 -26.77 16.83 12.82
CA ALA A 67 -28.19 17.05 13.00
C ALA A 67 -28.99 16.07 12.11
N GLY A 68 -29.62 15.06 12.73
CA GLY A 68 -30.48 14.11 12.03
C GLY A 68 -29.73 13.18 11.06
N PRO A 69 -28.85 12.28 11.57
CA PRO A 69 -28.21 11.30 10.71
C PRO A 69 -29.26 10.41 10.04
N ARG A 70 -29.03 10.09 8.76
CA ARG A 70 -29.81 9.13 7.99
C ARG A 70 -28.86 8.17 7.28
N VAL A 71 -29.35 6.98 6.96
CA VAL A 71 -28.58 6.00 6.17
C VAL A 71 -28.26 6.61 4.80
N ALA A 72 -26.96 6.75 4.49
CA ALA A 72 -26.50 7.23 3.19
C ALA A 72 -26.58 6.11 2.14
N TRP A 73 -26.13 4.91 2.51
CA TRP A 73 -26.20 3.70 1.70
C TRP A 73 -26.16 2.46 2.58
N ASN A 74 -26.58 1.32 2.03
CA ASN A 74 -26.49 0.00 2.64
C ASN A 74 -26.14 -1.02 1.56
N VAL A 75 -25.21 -1.92 1.84
CA VAL A 75 -24.72 -2.91 0.88
C VAL A 75 -24.63 -4.27 1.54
N PRO A 76 -25.20 -5.33 0.94
CA PRO A 76 -25.05 -6.68 1.45
C PRO A 76 -23.62 -7.19 1.22
N VAL A 77 -23.12 -7.93 2.21
CA VAL A 77 -21.85 -8.67 2.14
C VAL A 77 -22.11 -10.15 2.39
N ASP A 78 -21.14 -11.00 2.04
CA ASP A 78 -21.34 -12.46 1.97
C ASP A 78 -21.30 -13.20 3.31
N ALA A 79 -20.88 -12.53 4.40
CA ALA A 79 -20.90 -13.08 5.76
C ALA A 79 -20.82 -11.97 6.81
N ALA A 80 -20.75 -12.36 8.08
CA ALA A 80 -20.59 -11.43 9.20
C ALA A 80 -19.31 -10.59 9.06
N VAL A 81 -19.38 -9.35 9.55
CA VAL A 81 -18.26 -8.41 9.62
C VAL A 81 -17.95 -8.18 11.09
N TYR A 82 -16.88 -8.81 11.58
CA TYR A 82 -16.38 -8.59 12.94
C TYR A 82 -15.20 -7.62 12.98
N ALA A 83 -14.47 -7.47 11.87
CA ALA A 83 -13.39 -6.52 11.77
C ALA A 83 -13.92 -5.08 11.72
N SER A 84 -13.14 -4.12 12.23
CA SER A 84 -13.42 -2.69 12.04
C SER A 84 -13.09 -2.31 10.59
N PRO A 85 -14.05 -1.77 9.81
CA PRO A 85 -13.77 -1.29 8.47
C PRO A 85 -12.72 -0.17 8.47
N LEU A 86 -11.91 -0.11 7.41
CA LEU A 86 -10.92 0.95 7.23
C LEU A 86 -11.39 1.92 6.16
N VAL A 87 -11.12 3.20 6.36
CA VAL A 87 -11.39 4.24 5.35
C VAL A 87 -10.06 4.79 4.87
N VAL A 88 -9.80 4.65 3.57
CA VAL A 88 -8.54 5.08 2.97
C VAL A 88 -8.73 5.51 1.53
N SER A 89 -8.27 6.72 1.20
CA SER A 89 -8.25 7.24 -0.18
C SER A 89 -9.61 7.18 -0.89
N GLY A 90 -10.71 7.38 -0.17
CA GLY A 90 -12.07 7.32 -0.71
C GLY A 90 -12.68 5.91 -0.79
N HIS A 91 -12.00 4.91 -0.24
CA HIS A 91 -12.47 3.54 -0.15
C HIS A 91 -12.85 3.17 1.29
N VAL A 92 -13.91 2.37 1.44
CA VAL A 92 -14.20 1.63 2.67
C VAL A 92 -13.79 0.17 2.46
N ILE A 93 -12.81 -0.29 3.22
CA ILE A 93 -12.30 -1.66 3.17
C ILE A 93 -13.00 -2.49 4.25
N VAL A 94 -13.66 -3.56 3.82
CA VAL A 94 -14.45 -4.45 4.69
C VAL A 94 -13.97 -5.87 4.52
N ALA A 95 -13.73 -6.58 5.63
CA ALA A 95 -13.40 -8.01 5.62
C ALA A 95 -14.54 -8.80 6.29
N THR A 96 -14.94 -9.90 5.66
CA THR A 96 -16.00 -10.78 6.16
C THR A 96 -15.44 -12.11 6.66
N GLU A 97 -16.24 -12.84 7.43
CA GLU A 97 -15.90 -14.20 7.87
C GLU A 97 -15.89 -15.24 6.75
N ASN A 98 -16.38 -14.91 5.55
CA ASN A 98 -16.26 -15.78 4.37
C ASN A 98 -14.93 -15.55 3.63
N ASN A 99 -13.91 -15.03 4.33
CA ASN A 99 -12.59 -14.73 3.78
C ASN A 99 -12.63 -13.77 2.57
N THR A 100 -13.65 -12.92 2.48
CA THR A 100 -13.80 -11.94 1.39
C THR A 100 -13.47 -10.54 1.88
N VAL A 101 -12.62 -9.84 1.12
CA VAL A 101 -12.33 -8.42 1.30
C VAL A 101 -13.02 -7.63 0.20
N TYR A 102 -13.76 -6.62 0.61
CA TYR A 102 -14.44 -5.66 -0.24
C TYR A 102 -13.74 -4.31 -0.17
N SER A 103 -13.65 -3.64 -1.30
CA SER A 103 -13.44 -2.20 -1.35
C SER A 103 -14.67 -1.53 -1.92
N LEU A 104 -15.27 -0.68 -1.11
CA LEU A 104 -16.49 0.04 -1.43
C LEU A 104 -16.15 1.51 -1.68
N ASP A 105 -16.82 2.13 -2.64
CA ASP A 105 -16.80 3.58 -2.81
C ASP A 105 -17.44 4.25 -1.58
N ILE A 106 -16.76 5.25 -0.99
CA ILE A 106 -17.20 5.88 0.26
C ILE A 106 -18.54 6.62 0.15
N PHE A 107 -18.90 7.11 -1.03
CA PHE A 107 -20.10 7.93 -1.22
C PHE A 107 -21.33 7.11 -1.60
N THR A 108 -21.12 6.01 -2.32
CA THR A 108 -22.21 5.20 -2.89
C THR A 108 -22.34 3.82 -2.26
N GLY A 109 -21.29 3.34 -1.59
CA GLY A 109 -21.18 1.96 -1.10
C GLY A 109 -20.91 0.93 -2.20
N GLN A 110 -20.88 1.31 -3.48
CA GLN A 110 -20.69 0.35 -4.57
C GLN A 110 -19.33 -0.34 -4.46
N ALA A 111 -19.30 -1.67 -4.68
CA ALA A 111 -18.06 -2.41 -4.70
C ALA A 111 -17.21 -1.98 -5.91
N ILE A 112 -16.03 -1.44 -5.62
CA ILE A 112 -15.00 -1.12 -6.61
C ILE A 112 -14.24 -2.40 -6.97
N TRP A 113 -13.90 -3.19 -5.95
CA TRP A 113 -13.38 -4.54 -6.13
C TRP A 113 -13.77 -5.43 -4.97
N THR A 114 -13.73 -6.74 -5.23
CA THR A 114 -13.94 -7.79 -4.24
C THR A 114 -12.87 -8.86 -4.43
N LYS A 115 -12.33 -9.36 -3.32
CA LYS A 115 -11.31 -10.40 -3.32
C LYS A 115 -11.60 -11.46 -2.27
N HIS A 116 -11.90 -12.68 -2.72
CA HIS A 116 -11.89 -13.85 -1.85
C HIS A 116 -10.44 -14.33 -1.64
N LEU A 117 -10.06 -14.56 -0.40
CA LEU A 117 -8.69 -14.88 0.01
C LEU A 117 -8.42 -16.39 0.14
N GLY A 118 -9.47 -17.21 0.10
CA GLY A 118 -9.37 -18.68 0.15
C GLY A 118 -10.14 -19.28 1.33
N GLU A 119 -9.94 -20.57 1.56
CA GLU A 119 -10.48 -21.31 2.70
C GLU A 119 -9.37 -21.49 3.77
N PRO A 120 -9.73 -21.64 5.07
CA PRO A 120 -8.76 -21.82 6.16
C PRO A 120 -7.93 -23.11 6.07
#